data_AF-A0A3R6YAH0-F1
#
_entry.id   AF-A0A3R6YAH0-F1
#
_cell.length_a   1.000
_cell.length_b   1.000
_cell.length_c   1.000
_cell.angle_alpha   90.00
_cell.angle_beta   90.00
_cell.angle_gamma   90.00
#
_symmetry.space_group_name_H-M   'P 1'
#
loop_
_entity.id
_entity.type
_entity.pdbx_description
1 polymer ?
#
loop_
_entity_poly.entity_id
_entity_poly.type
_entity_poly.pdbx_seq_one_letter_code
_entity_poly.pdbx_strand_id
1 'polypeptide(L)'
;MTLRTKLTAATRNAKRPTLGGQGAKGIIPFKHDFLTFMKDVRRDEHILTSMHMINFMKVYHKAWLDTYVVGKVDPYKSLLRLCQSFAARHRFSQRVPCYTKLPVLDMVLIRNDFAAAFWNKYNDHNLRDIINADETAVYYDMPPGKIWAEVGKSSKVDVTQK
;
A
#
# COMPACT_ATOMS: atom_id res chain seq x y z
N MET A 1 36.19 36.13 -12.28
CA MET A 1 34.86 35.82 -12.86
C MET A 1 34.12 34.89 -11.91
N THR A 2 33.06 35.37 -11.28
CA THR A 2 32.43 34.74 -10.10
C THR A 2 31.50 33.59 -10.51
N LEU A 3 31.31 32.58 -9.66
CA LEU A 3 30.40 31.43 -9.89
C LEU A 3 28.99 31.85 -10.34
N ARG A 4 28.52 33.01 -9.87
CA ARG A 4 27.25 33.63 -10.28
C ARG A 4 27.18 33.94 -11.78
N THR A 5 28.28 34.38 -12.40
CA THR A 5 28.32 34.73 -13.82
C THR A 5 28.28 33.49 -14.73
N LYS A 6 28.68 32.31 -14.22
CA LYS A 6 28.60 31.03 -14.95
C LYS A 6 27.18 30.43 -14.94
N LEU A 7 26.40 30.66 -13.88
CA LEU A 7 25.02 30.17 -13.77
C LEU A 7 24.04 30.91 -14.68
N THR A 8 24.25 32.21 -14.91
CA THR A 8 23.41 33.03 -15.79
C THR A 8 23.74 32.85 -17.28
N ALA A 9 24.93 32.34 -17.61
CA ALA A 9 25.37 32.10 -18.99
C ALA A 9 25.05 30.69 -19.52
N ALA A 10 24.48 29.81 -18.69
CA ALA A 10 24.17 28.44 -19.09
C ALA A 10 22.91 28.40 -19.99
N THR A 11 23.11 28.14 -21.28
CA THR A 11 22.03 27.91 -22.24
C THR A 11 21.23 26.68 -21.81
N ARG A 12 20.01 26.89 -21.30
CA ARG A 12 19.09 25.80 -20.96
C ARG A 12 18.77 25.00 -22.22
N ASN A 13 18.91 23.68 -22.13
CA ASN A 13 18.55 22.76 -23.22
C ASN A 13 17.04 22.86 -23.51
N ALA A 14 16.68 23.46 -24.66
CA ALA A 14 15.30 23.75 -25.05
C ALA A 14 14.43 22.49 -25.26
N LYS A 15 15.03 21.29 -25.29
CA LYS A 15 14.31 20.03 -25.49
C LYS A 15 13.45 19.58 -24.31
N ARG A 16 13.50 20.27 -23.16
CA ARG A 16 12.65 19.98 -21.99
C ARG A 16 12.05 21.27 -21.42
N PRO A 17 10.94 21.77 -22.00
CA PRO A 17 10.28 23.00 -21.54
C PRO A 17 9.64 22.87 -20.15
N THR A 18 9.51 21.66 -19.62
CA THR A 18 8.95 21.41 -18.29
C THR A 18 10.03 20.94 -17.33
N LEU A 19 10.12 21.61 -16.17
CA LEU A 19 10.72 21.01 -14.98
C LEU A 19 9.88 19.77 -14.66
N GLY A 20 10.51 18.60 -14.64
CA GLY A 20 9.82 17.33 -14.45
C GLY A 20 8.81 17.39 -13.30
N GLY A 21 7.55 17.02 -13.62
CA GLY A 21 6.53 16.61 -12.66
C GLY A 21 6.16 17.61 -11.57
N GLN A 22 5.55 18.75 -11.93
CA GLN A 22 4.50 19.27 -11.05
C GLN A 22 3.38 18.22 -11.07
N GLY A 23 3.40 17.30 -10.12
CA GLY A 23 2.40 16.24 -10.01
C GLY A 23 1.00 16.86 -10.14
N ALA A 24 0.13 16.20 -10.91
CA ALA A 24 -1.24 16.67 -11.10
C ALA A 24 -1.88 16.99 -9.74
N LYS A 25 -2.39 18.22 -9.58
CA LYS A 25 -3.11 18.66 -8.38
C LYS A 25 -4.13 17.58 -8.01
N GLY A 26 -4.15 17.18 -6.73
CA GLY A 26 -5.03 16.11 -6.26
C GLY A 26 -6.48 16.48 -6.53
N ILE A 27 -7.18 15.65 -7.31
CA ILE A 27 -8.61 15.84 -7.65
C ILE A 27 -9.47 15.72 -6.37
N ILE A 28 -8.99 14.98 -5.38
CA ILE A 28 -9.68 14.74 -4.11
C ILE A 28 -9.35 15.87 -3.12
N PRO A 29 -10.33 16.72 -2.74
CA PRO A 29 -10.09 17.83 -1.82
C PRO A 29 -9.85 17.35 -0.38
N PHE A 30 -10.42 16.21 0.01
CA PHE A 30 -10.31 15.57 1.33
C PHE A 30 -9.18 14.51 1.38
N LYS A 31 -8.07 14.76 0.68
CA LYS A 31 -6.98 13.77 0.52
C LYS A 31 -6.38 13.30 1.85
N HIS A 32 -6.35 14.16 2.87
CA HIS A 32 -5.74 13.86 4.16
C HIS A 32 -6.61 12.87 4.93
N ASP A 33 -7.89 13.18 5.12
CA ASP A 33 -8.85 12.30 5.79
C ASP A 33 -8.97 10.95 5.09
N PHE A 34 -8.97 10.97 3.75
CA PHE A 34 -9.00 9.75 2.97
C PHE A 34 -7.76 8.88 3.15
N LEU A 35 -6.58 9.50 3.23
CA LEU A 35 -5.33 8.78 3.49
C LEU A 35 -5.29 8.26 4.94
N THR A 36 -5.76 9.04 5.90
CA THR A 36 -5.86 8.64 7.31
C THR A 36 -6.76 7.42 7.44
N PHE A 37 -7.96 7.44 6.84
CA PHE A 37 -8.84 6.29 6.76
C PHE A 37 -8.14 5.04 6.22
N MET A 38 -7.44 5.14 5.08
CA MET A 38 -6.73 3.99 4.50
C MET A 38 -5.66 3.43 5.44
N LYS A 39 -4.92 4.31 6.13
CA LYS A 39 -3.89 3.91 7.09
C LYS A 39 -4.47 3.30 8.34
N ASP A 40 -5.58 3.83 8.86
CA ASP A 40 -6.24 3.33 10.05
C ASP A 40 -6.80 1.92 9.81
N VAL A 41 -7.52 1.72 8.71
CA VAL A 41 -8.02 0.40 8.29
C VAL A 41 -6.88 -0.63 8.23
N ARG A 42 -5.71 -0.23 7.71
CA ARG A 42 -4.57 -1.13 7.60
C ARG A 42 -3.76 -1.31 8.87
N ARG A 43 -3.74 -0.31 9.76
CA ARG A 43 -3.12 -0.41 11.08
C ARG A 43 -3.84 -1.45 11.92
N ASP A 44 -5.17 -1.49 11.80
CA ASP A 44 -6.02 -2.44 12.50
C ASP A 44 -6.11 -3.79 11.75
N GLU A 45 -5.22 -4.01 10.79
CA GLU A 45 -5.11 -5.21 9.94
C GLU A 45 -6.35 -5.54 9.09
N HIS A 46 -7.39 -4.72 9.08
CA HIS A 46 -8.59 -4.96 8.28
C HIS A 46 -8.36 -4.91 6.75
N ILE A 47 -9.22 -5.63 6.02
CA ILE A 47 -9.23 -5.64 4.55
C ILE A 47 -9.53 -4.24 4.00
N LEU A 48 -8.61 -3.70 3.20
CA LEU A 48 -8.81 -2.46 2.45
C LEU A 48 -8.93 -2.75 0.95
N THR A 49 -10.05 -2.37 0.33
CA THR A 49 -10.27 -2.49 -1.12
C THR A 49 -10.73 -1.16 -1.71
N SER A 50 -10.74 -1.05 -3.04
CA SER A 50 -11.31 0.13 -3.70
C SER A 50 -12.79 0.33 -3.37
N MET A 51 -13.52 -0.73 -2.99
CA MET A 51 -14.91 -0.61 -2.55
C MET A 51 -15.01 0.11 -1.20
N HIS A 52 -14.15 -0.23 -0.24
CA HIS A 52 -14.07 0.48 1.05
C HIS A 52 -13.75 1.97 0.85
N MET A 53 -12.82 2.27 -0.05
CA MET A 53 -12.48 3.62 -0.47
C MET A 53 -13.69 4.38 -1.07
N ILE A 54 -14.47 3.72 -1.94
CA ILE A 54 -15.68 4.30 -2.51
C ILE A 54 -16.76 4.51 -1.44
N ASN A 55 -16.93 3.55 -0.52
CA ASN A 55 -17.90 3.66 0.57
C ASN A 55 -17.55 4.82 1.52
N PHE A 56 -16.28 5.03 1.83
CA PHE A 56 -15.84 6.22 2.56
C PHE A 56 -16.29 7.51 1.88
N MET A 57 -16.08 7.62 0.56
CA MET A 57 -16.54 8.79 -0.22
C MET A 57 -18.07 8.93 -0.23
N LYS A 58 -18.81 7.81 -0.31
CA LYS A 58 -20.27 7.81 -0.25
C LYS A 58 -20.81 8.28 1.10
N VAL A 59 -20.17 7.88 2.20
CA VAL A 59 -20.63 8.20 3.56
C VAL A 59 -20.28 9.63 3.93
N TYR A 60 -19.03 10.06 3.69
CA TYR A 60 -18.52 11.33 4.23
C TYR A 60 -18.43 12.46 3.19
N HIS A 61 -18.42 12.15 1.89
CA HIS A 61 -18.19 13.13 0.82
C HIS A 61 -19.16 12.98 -0.37
N LYS A 62 -20.41 12.60 -0.07
CA LYS A 62 -21.45 12.30 -1.07
C LYS A 62 -21.66 13.41 -2.09
N ALA A 63 -21.76 14.67 -1.64
CA ALA A 63 -21.98 15.82 -2.55
C ALA A 63 -20.84 16.01 -3.56
N TRP A 64 -19.59 15.78 -3.13
CA TRP A 64 -18.44 15.82 -4.03
C TRP A 64 -18.44 14.62 -4.97
N LEU A 65 -18.76 13.43 -4.46
CA LEU A 65 -18.85 12.20 -5.25
C LEU A 65 -19.89 12.33 -6.38
N ASP A 66 -21.08 12.83 -6.06
CA ASP A 66 -22.15 13.09 -7.03
C ASP A 66 -21.67 14.02 -8.14
N THR A 67 -21.00 15.11 -7.76
CA THR A 67 -20.45 16.08 -8.73
C THR A 67 -19.37 15.43 -9.61
N TYR A 68 -18.51 14.58 -9.04
CA TYR A 68 -17.42 13.93 -9.76
C TYR A 68 -17.92 12.96 -10.84
N VAL A 69 -19.04 12.27 -10.60
CA VAL A 69 -19.59 11.28 -11.53
C VAL A 69 -20.41 11.88 -12.67
N VAL A 70 -20.82 13.16 -12.57
CA VAL A 70 -21.56 13.86 -13.63
C VAL A 70 -20.76 13.86 -14.92
N GLY A 71 -21.41 13.48 -16.03
CA GLY A 71 -20.82 13.49 -17.37
C GLY A 71 -19.73 12.43 -17.62
N LYS A 72 -19.51 11.50 -16.67
CA LYS A 72 -18.64 10.35 -16.90
C LYS A 72 -19.38 9.29 -17.72
N VAL A 73 -18.74 8.81 -18.78
CA VAL A 73 -19.27 7.70 -19.62
C VAL A 73 -19.46 6.42 -18.80
N ASP A 74 -18.50 6.12 -17.92
CA ASP A 74 -18.56 5.01 -16.98
C ASP A 74 -18.18 5.52 -15.57
N PRO A 75 -19.16 5.95 -14.76
CA PRO A 75 -18.93 6.46 -13.42
C PRO A 75 -18.16 5.49 -12.52
N TYR A 76 -18.51 4.20 -12.57
CA TYR A 76 -17.95 3.18 -11.70
C TYR A 76 -16.47 2.94 -12.02
N LYS A 77 -16.12 2.73 -13.29
CA LYS A 77 -14.72 2.54 -13.71
C LYS A 77 -13.88 3.79 -13.48
N SER A 78 -14.49 4.98 -13.64
CA SER A 78 -13.84 6.25 -13.33
C SER A 78 -13.51 6.38 -11.84
N LEU A 79 -14.38 5.89 -10.94
CA LEU A 79 -14.13 5.85 -9.50
C LEU A 79 -13.06 4.83 -9.11
N LEU A 80 -13.08 3.65 -9.72
CA LEU A 80 -12.04 2.64 -9.49
C LEU A 80 -10.65 3.18 -9.87
N ARG A 81 -10.53 3.82 -11.03
CA ARG A 81 -9.27 4.44 -11.49
C ARG A 81 -8.81 5.56 -10.57
N LEU A 82 -9.74 6.38 -10.06
CA LEU A 82 -9.43 7.42 -9.08
C LEU A 82 -8.83 6.81 -7.80
N CYS A 83 -9.48 5.77 -7.25
CA CYS A 83 -9.00 5.07 -6.06
C CYS A 83 -7.62 4.43 -6.28
N GLN A 84 -7.43 3.73 -7.40
CA GLN A 84 -6.16 3.10 -7.77
C GLN A 84 -5.04 4.13 -7.91
N SER A 85 -5.31 5.24 -8.58
CA SER A 85 -4.33 6.32 -8.78
C SER A 85 -3.96 7.00 -7.47
N PHE A 86 -4.95 7.20 -6.58
CA PHE A 86 -4.72 7.73 -5.25
C PHE A 86 -3.84 6.78 -4.42
N ALA A 87 -4.22 5.51 -4.35
CA ALA A 87 -3.46 4.48 -3.64
C ALA A 87 -2.00 4.43 -4.12
N ALA A 88 -1.77 4.34 -5.44
CA ALA A 88 -0.42 4.31 -6.01
C ALA A 88 0.40 5.56 -5.65
N ARG A 89 -0.20 6.75 -5.74
CA ARG A 89 0.46 8.02 -5.39
C ARG A 89 0.85 8.08 -3.90
N HIS A 90 0.06 7.45 -3.04
CA HIS A 90 0.28 7.41 -1.60
C HIS A 90 1.00 6.14 -1.13
N ARG A 91 1.75 5.48 -2.03
CA ARG A 91 2.60 4.32 -1.69
C ARG A 91 1.80 3.12 -1.17
N PHE A 92 0.61 2.89 -1.69
CA PHE A 92 -0.12 1.64 -1.54
C PHE A 92 0.06 0.77 -2.78
N SER A 93 0.12 -0.54 -2.56
CA SER A 93 0.21 -1.56 -3.62
C SER A 93 -0.84 -2.64 -3.38
N GLN A 94 -1.27 -3.29 -4.46
CA GLN A 94 -2.13 -4.45 -4.32
C GLN A 94 -1.33 -5.65 -3.81
N ARG A 95 -1.80 -6.29 -2.74
CA ARG A 95 -1.19 -7.47 -2.12
C ARG A 95 -2.24 -8.55 -1.89
N VAL A 96 -1.81 -9.79 -1.88
CA VAL A 96 -2.63 -10.91 -1.39
C VAL A 96 -2.67 -10.79 0.14
N PRO A 97 -3.85 -10.80 0.76
CA PRO A 97 -3.94 -10.76 2.21
C PRO A 97 -3.41 -12.04 2.81
N CYS A 98 -2.77 -11.92 3.98
CA CYS A 98 -2.25 -13.06 4.72
C CYS A 98 -3.02 -13.16 6.04
N TYR A 99 -3.97 -14.10 6.13
CA TYR A 99 -4.71 -14.30 7.36
C TYR A 99 -3.77 -14.67 8.50
N THR A 100 -3.90 -13.99 9.65
CA THR A 100 -3.11 -14.28 10.83
C THR A 100 -4.01 -14.30 12.06
N LYS A 101 -3.92 -15.36 12.88
CA LYS A 101 -4.70 -15.51 14.12
C LYS A 101 -4.17 -14.69 15.31
N LEU A 102 -2.95 -14.18 15.18
CA LEU A 102 -2.20 -13.50 16.24
C LEU A 102 -1.81 -12.09 15.77
N PRO A 103 -2.00 -11.06 16.61
CA PRO A 103 -1.49 -9.72 16.36
C PRO A 103 0.02 -9.72 16.07
N VAL A 104 0.47 -8.73 15.30
CA VAL A 104 1.90 -8.60 14.93
C VAL A 104 2.82 -8.51 16.16
N LEU A 105 2.39 -7.83 17.22
CA LEU A 105 3.20 -7.67 18.42
C LEU A 105 3.49 -9.02 19.09
N ASP A 106 2.46 -9.84 19.27
CA ASP A 106 2.57 -11.16 19.87
C ASP A 106 3.41 -12.09 19.00
N MET A 107 3.24 -12.03 17.67
CA MET A 107 4.08 -12.79 16.74
C MET A 107 5.57 -12.42 16.84
N VAL A 108 5.90 -11.13 17.02
CA VAL A 108 7.29 -10.70 17.17
C VAL A 108 7.88 -11.22 18.47
N LEU A 109 7.11 -11.19 19.55
CA LEU A 109 7.54 -11.72 20.85
C LEU A 109 7.81 -13.23 20.77
N ILE A 110 6.82 -14.01 20.29
CA ILE A 110 6.95 -15.47 20.10
C ILE A 110 8.16 -15.80 19.22
N ARG A 111 8.36 -15.07 18.12
CA ARG A 111 9.50 -15.29 17.23
C ARG A 111 10.83 -15.05 17.93
N ASN A 112 10.94 -13.97 18.71
CA ASN A 112 12.18 -13.63 19.40
C ASN A 112 12.49 -14.64 20.52
N ASP A 113 11.48 -15.05 21.29
CA ASP A 113 11.62 -16.06 22.34
C ASP A 113 12.02 -17.42 21.77
N PHE A 114 11.38 -17.83 20.68
CA PHE A 114 11.75 -19.04 19.94
C PHE A 114 13.18 -18.96 19.43
N ALA A 115 13.57 -17.85 18.80
CA ALA A 115 14.93 -17.68 18.28
C ALA A 115 15.97 -17.74 19.40
N ALA A 116 15.71 -17.11 20.54
CA ALA A 116 16.60 -17.16 21.69
C ALA A 116 16.73 -18.60 22.23
N ALA A 117 15.62 -19.31 22.43
CA ALA A 117 15.64 -20.69 22.90
C ALA A 117 16.33 -21.64 21.91
N PHE A 118 16.06 -21.49 20.62
CA PHE A 118 16.66 -22.28 19.55
C PHE A 118 18.18 -22.10 19.52
N TRP A 119 18.67 -20.86 19.47
CA TRP A 119 20.11 -20.61 19.40
C TRP A 119 20.83 -20.91 20.71
N ASN A 120 20.18 -20.76 21.87
CA ASN A 120 20.77 -21.23 23.13
C ASN A 120 21.07 -22.73 23.11
N LYS A 121 20.23 -23.52 22.43
CA LYS A 121 20.36 -24.98 22.38
C LYS A 121 21.25 -25.49 21.23
N TYR A 122 21.20 -24.83 20.07
CA TYR A 122 21.80 -25.32 18.84
C TYR A 122 22.88 -24.39 18.25
N ASN A 123 23.44 -23.44 19.02
CA ASN A 123 24.48 -22.51 18.49
C ASN A 123 25.75 -23.20 18.00
N ASP A 124 26.03 -24.39 18.51
CA ASP A 124 27.20 -25.20 18.19
C ASP A 124 27.03 -26.04 16.93
N HIS A 125 25.79 -26.16 16.44
CA HIS A 125 25.48 -26.91 15.22
C HIS A 125 25.88 -26.11 13.98
N ASN A 126 26.36 -26.82 12.95
CA ASN A 126 26.67 -26.18 11.68
C ASN A 126 25.36 -25.73 11.01
N LEU A 127 25.34 -24.52 10.44
CA LEU A 127 24.19 -24.01 9.70
C LEU A 127 23.75 -24.93 8.54
N ARG A 128 24.66 -25.74 8.00
CA ARG A 128 24.36 -26.72 6.94
C ARG A 128 23.50 -27.89 7.40
N ASP A 129 23.47 -28.17 8.70
CA ASP A 129 22.72 -29.27 9.29
C ASP A 129 21.28 -28.84 9.64
N ILE A 130 20.98 -27.54 9.53
CA ILE A 130 19.64 -26.98 9.77
C ILE A 130 18.85 -26.99 8.47
N ILE A 131 17.83 -27.85 8.41
CA ILE A 131 16.94 -27.97 7.25
C ILE A 131 15.63 -27.24 7.55
N ASN A 132 15.24 -26.31 6.66
CA ASN A 132 13.92 -25.68 6.72
C ASN A 132 12.89 -26.54 6.00
N ALA A 133 11.71 -26.69 6.61
CA ALA A 133 10.57 -27.38 6.00
C ALA A 133 9.31 -26.54 6.25
N ASP A 134 8.58 -26.25 5.17
CA ASP A 134 7.29 -25.56 5.23
C ASP A 134 6.33 -26.10 4.15
N GLU A 135 5.05 -25.78 4.31
CA GLU A 135 4.02 -26.09 3.33
C GLU A 135 3.68 -24.83 2.54
N THR A 136 3.81 -24.90 1.21
CA THR A 136 3.33 -23.85 0.31
C THR A 136 2.05 -24.31 -0.37
N ALA A 137 0.93 -23.66 -0.06
CA ALA A 137 -0.34 -23.94 -0.73
C ALA A 137 -0.25 -23.58 -2.22
N VAL A 138 -0.66 -24.53 -3.07
CA VAL A 138 -0.83 -24.32 -4.51
C VAL A 138 -2.32 -24.20 -4.81
N TYR A 139 -2.75 -23.04 -5.30
CA TYR A 139 -4.15 -22.78 -5.61
C TYR A 139 -4.42 -23.16 -7.09
N TYR A 140 -5.25 -24.18 -7.32
CA TYR A 140 -5.71 -24.56 -8.66
C TYR A 140 -6.98 -23.80 -9.10
N ASP A 141 -7.70 -23.21 -8.15
CA ASP A 141 -8.95 -22.46 -8.37
C ASP A 141 -8.71 -20.93 -8.47
N MET A 142 -9.74 -20.14 -8.15
CA MET A 142 -9.69 -18.68 -8.21
C MET A 142 -8.63 -18.11 -7.25
N PRO A 143 -7.67 -17.32 -7.74
CA PRO A 143 -6.63 -16.78 -6.89
C PRO A 143 -7.24 -15.81 -5.86
N PRO A 144 -6.70 -15.78 -4.62
CA PRO A 144 -7.21 -14.93 -3.55
C PRO A 144 -7.27 -13.46 -3.97
N GLY A 145 -8.32 -12.79 -3.51
CA GLY A 145 -8.59 -11.40 -3.85
C GLY A 145 -7.46 -10.47 -3.38
N LYS A 146 -7.31 -9.31 -4.04
CA LYS A 146 -6.26 -8.35 -3.69
C LYS A 146 -6.77 -7.24 -2.76
N ILE A 147 -5.92 -6.87 -1.80
CA ILE A 147 -6.14 -5.73 -0.89
C ILE A 147 -5.10 -4.64 -1.15
N TRP A 148 -5.39 -3.41 -0.72
CA TRP A 148 -4.42 -2.32 -0.69
C TRP A 148 -3.61 -2.39 0.60
N ALA A 149 -2.29 -2.46 0.48
CA ALA A 149 -1.37 -2.37 1.61
C ALA A 149 -0.26 -1.35 1.32
N GLU A 150 0.18 -0.63 2.35
CA GLU A 150 1.31 0.29 2.26
C GLU A 150 2.57 -0.48 1.80
N VAL A 151 3.32 0.12 0.87
CA VAL A 151 4.55 -0.45 0.32
C VAL A 151 5.58 -0.60 1.45
N GLY A 152 6.05 -1.84 1.65
CA GLY A 152 6.98 -2.19 2.73
C GLY A 152 6.30 -2.49 4.07
N LYS A 153 4.95 -2.48 4.13
CA LYS A 153 4.17 -2.88 5.30
C LYS A 153 3.52 -4.24 5.10
N SER A 154 2.98 -4.76 6.20
CA SER A 154 2.29 -6.05 6.29
C SER A 154 1.03 -6.09 5.43
N SER A 155 0.79 -7.23 4.76
CA SER A 155 -0.49 -7.57 4.12
C SER A 155 -1.37 -8.46 5.01
N LYS A 156 -1.06 -8.55 6.30
CA LYS A 156 -1.85 -9.36 7.23
C LYS A 156 -3.27 -8.86 7.39
N VAL A 157 -4.17 -9.82 7.65
CA VAL A 157 -5.58 -9.58 7.91
C VAL A 157 -6.09 -10.44 9.05
N ASP A 158 -7.01 -9.87 9.82
CA ASP A 158 -7.69 -10.46 10.98
C ASP A 158 -8.87 -11.38 10.59
N VAL A 159 -9.33 -11.27 9.34
CA VAL A 159 -10.41 -12.09 8.78
C VAL A 159 -9.98 -12.79 7.49
N THR A 160 -10.36 -14.05 7.34
CA THR A 160 -10.16 -14.79 6.09
C THR A 160 -11.01 -14.18 4.98
N GLN A 161 -10.48 -14.11 3.76
CA GLN A 161 -11.32 -13.83 2.59
C GLN A 161 -12.30 -14.99 2.40
N LYS A 162 -13.58 -14.67 2.26
CA LYS A 162 -14.62 -15.63 1.86
C LYS A 162 -14.55 -15.89 0.37
#